data_AF-A0A1V6EQ01-F1
#
_entry.id   AF-A0A1V6EQ01-F1
#
_cell.length_a   1.000
_cell.length_b   1.000
_cell.length_c   1.000
_cell.angle_alpha   90.00
_cell.angle_beta   90.00
_cell.angle_gamma   90.00
#
_symmetry.space_group_name_H-M   'P 1'
#
loop_
_entity.id
_entity.type
_entity.pdbx_description
1 polymer ?
#
loop_
_entity_poly.entity_id
_entity_poly.type
_entity_poly.pdbx_seq_one_letter_code
_entity_poly.pdbx_strand_id
1 'polypeptide(L)'
;MKAFKQLCLGVLLLILPFVGGCDAMLDSGSERYTFEEDARLQTLHDTLYNIVGIFSEMQKLGDRYVLLGELRADLMKVTDEASIDMKEIYYFNMSPDNAYAEMKTYYSIINQCNYIIHYADTAYAEKSDKPLMRIYASAKSIRAWTYMQLVLNYGKVRFTELPILSVKEAEQDFPLIGMDALFTYLIDDLLPLKDIRLMEPGRFGNFDASRSIFPIPLLLGDLYLWKGEYAAAAAMYYELIFEENLVINSQYIAEWGVENNAISTNSLSSAWFNSLMLQNSEIVSALGAYPDYGHSFSLDSLSSQAKIMPTQIALDKWLNAVYYLNSSSTKNGDLRIYDAVNNNYSMVKFGMITVDEADESVQELIKPTIRKFSQMNLSQSEYDPRHLPLYRSSHVYLRYAEAINRLGYPQLAFAVMKNGLKLETMSLPHLVAEMAAVDSVIPSFMSFTYAFFDNNAGTRMRGSRNVHEDETYFIIPDSITLVQQGYVNYGTAPSKQDTIDYVEDILLEEMAMELAFEGNRFHDLMRIAYRRGDNAYLADRVAAKYEASEQAAIHDMLMVQDNWFIPQE
;
A
#
# COMPACT_ATOMS: atom_id res chain seq x y z
N MET A 1 -93.47 46.24 8.70
CA MET A 1 -94.26 45.00 8.94
C MET A 1 -94.11 44.14 7.70
N LYS A 2 -93.41 43.00 7.82
CA LYS A 2 -93.97 41.63 7.64
C LYS A 2 -94.29 41.35 6.15
N ALA A 3 -93.91 40.24 5.52
CA ALA A 3 -93.61 38.92 6.08
C ALA A 3 -93.20 37.95 4.94
N PHE A 4 -92.45 36.91 5.34
CA PHE A 4 -92.51 35.52 4.86
C PHE A 4 -92.01 35.21 3.43
N LYS A 5 -90.68 35.12 3.22
CA LYS A 5 -89.89 33.86 3.14
C LYS A 5 -90.14 32.76 4.21
N GLN A 6 -89.87 31.50 3.83
CA GLN A 6 -89.92 30.22 4.58
C GLN A 6 -91.31 29.54 4.54
N LEU A 7 -91.51 28.20 4.55
CA LEU A 7 -90.74 26.98 4.81
C LEU A 7 -91.64 25.81 4.27
N CYS A 8 -91.17 24.66 3.80
CA CYS A 8 -91.09 23.42 4.61
C CYS A 8 -90.74 22.21 3.71
N LEU A 9 -89.55 21.64 3.93
CA LEU A 9 -89.24 20.19 3.97
C LEU A 9 -87.72 20.15 4.20
N GLY A 10 -87.16 19.69 5.31
CA GLY A 10 -87.59 18.61 6.18
C GLY A 10 -86.71 17.40 5.93
N VAL A 11 -85.59 17.32 6.67
CA VAL A 11 -84.70 16.18 6.98
C VAL A 11 -83.23 16.53 6.73
N LEU A 12 -82.60 16.95 7.82
CA LEU A 12 -81.18 17.24 7.99
C LEU A 12 -80.42 15.91 8.15
N LEU A 13 -79.76 15.45 7.09
CA LEU A 13 -78.74 14.40 7.16
C LEU A 13 -77.38 15.11 7.07
N LEU A 14 -76.72 15.18 8.23
CA LEU A 14 -75.34 15.63 8.39
C LEU A 14 -74.41 14.79 7.51
N ILE A 15 -73.86 15.40 6.46
CA ILE A 15 -72.65 14.93 5.80
C ILE A 15 -71.56 15.95 6.11
N LEU A 16 -70.73 15.62 7.09
CA LEU A 16 -69.40 16.21 7.27
C LEU A 16 -68.58 15.92 6.00
N PRO A 17 -67.96 16.91 5.35
CA PRO A 17 -66.82 16.62 4.50
C PRO A 17 -65.65 16.28 5.42
N PHE A 18 -65.25 15.01 5.39
CA PHE A 18 -63.95 14.54 5.86
C PHE A 18 -62.86 15.41 5.22
N VAL A 19 -62.27 16.32 5.99
CA VAL A 19 -60.92 16.83 5.72
C VAL A 19 -59.97 15.78 6.30
N GLY A 20 -59.80 14.68 5.57
CA GLY A 20 -58.69 13.75 5.78
C GLY A 20 -57.47 14.33 5.07
N GLY A 21 -56.44 14.70 5.83
CA GLY A 21 -55.18 15.21 5.30
C GLY A 21 -54.55 14.23 4.32
N CYS A 22 -54.15 14.74 3.16
CA CYS A 22 -53.33 14.05 2.17
C CYS A 22 -51.84 14.04 2.57
N ASP A 23 -51.50 13.89 3.86
CA ASP A 23 -50.09 13.79 4.26
C ASP A 23 -49.49 12.45 3.78
N ALA A 24 -50.25 11.35 3.88
CA ALA A 24 -49.78 10.02 3.50
C ALA A 24 -49.75 9.75 1.97
N MET A 25 -50.27 10.66 1.13
CA MET A 25 -50.24 10.51 -0.34
C MET A 25 -49.08 11.29 -0.98
N LEU A 26 -48.49 12.22 -0.24
CA LEU A 26 -47.26 12.93 -0.63
C LEU A 26 -46.00 12.32 -0.01
N ASP A 27 -46.17 11.44 0.98
CA ASP A 27 -45.09 10.62 1.49
C ASP A 27 -44.90 9.38 0.63
N SER A 28 -44.38 9.58 -0.59
CA SER A 28 -43.77 8.49 -1.33
C SER A 28 -42.42 8.21 -0.68
N GLY A 29 -42.41 7.41 0.39
CA GLY A 29 -41.18 6.85 0.95
C GLY A 29 -40.37 6.28 -0.21
N SER A 30 -39.22 6.89 -0.48
CA SER A 30 -38.42 6.50 -1.62
C SER A 30 -37.75 5.17 -1.34
N GLU A 31 -37.98 4.15 -2.17
CA GLU A 31 -37.20 2.89 -2.12
C GLU A 31 -35.70 3.12 -2.45
N ARG A 32 -35.30 4.36 -2.78
CA ARG A 32 -33.92 4.75 -3.10
C ARG A 32 -33.23 5.59 -2.02
N TYR A 33 -33.95 6.03 -0.98
CA TYR A 33 -33.39 6.84 0.12
C TYR A 33 -33.80 6.25 1.46
N THR A 34 -32.82 5.97 2.31
CA THR A 34 -33.02 5.56 3.70
C THR A 34 -33.19 6.81 4.56
N PHE A 35 -34.29 6.89 5.32
CA PHE A 35 -34.51 7.98 6.27
C PHE A 35 -33.81 7.68 7.61
N GLU A 36 -33.53 8.72 8.41
CA GLU A 36 -32.88 8.61 9.72
C GLU A 36 -33.64 7.68 10.69
N GLU A 37 -34.96 7.57 10.52
CA GLU A 37 -35.83 6.68 11.30
C GLU A 37 -35.71 5.20 10.89
N ASP A 38 -35.24 4.92 9.67
CA ASP A 38 -34.94 3.59 9.12
C ASP A 38 -33.45 3.20 9.24
N ALA A 39 -32.61 4.09 9.78
CA ALA A 39 -31.16 3.95 9.89
C ALA A 39 -30.71 2.98 10.99
N ARG A 40 -31.34 1.81 11.10
CA ARG A 40 -30.93 0.77 12.05
C ARG A 40 -30.37 -0.43 11.30
N LEU A 41 -29.06 -0.65 11.43
CA LEU A 41 -28.39 -1.89 11.02
C LEU A 41 -28.77 -3.02 11.98
N GLN A 42 -30.04 -3.41 12.02
CA GLN A 42 -30.54 -4.46 12.93
C GLN A 42 -30.22 -5.86 12.44
N THR A 43 -29.99 -6.02 11.13
CA THR A 43 -29.69 -7.32 10.53
C THR A 43 -28.25 -7.38 10.05
N LEU A 44 -27.68 -8.58 10.14
CA LEU A 44 -26.37 -8.89 9.56
C LEU A 44 -26.33 -8.56 8.06
N HIS A 45 -27.44 -8.74 7.36
CA HIS A 45 -27.53 -8.57 5.91
C HIS A 45 -27.39 -7.10 5.48
N ASP A 46 -28.08 -6.19 6.18
CA ASP A 46 -27.99 -4.75 5.90
C ASP A 46 -26.55 -4.26 6.09
N THR A 47 -25.90 -4.78 7.13
CA THR A 47 -24.52 -4.43 7.46
C THR A 47 -23.52 -4.95 6.41
N LEU A 48 -23.76 -6.15 5.86
CA LEU A 48 -22.95 -6.72 4.77
C LEU A 48 -23.06 -5.88 3.49
N TYR A 49 -24.25 -5.42 3.12
CA TYR A 49 -24.42 -4.56 1.93
C TYR A 49 -23.69 -3.23 2.06
N ASN A 50 -23.70 -2.61 3.24
CA ASN A 50 -22.98 -1.38 3.49
C ASN A 50 -21.46 -1.56 3.29
N ILE A 51 -20.89 -2.69 3.73
CA ILE A 51 -19.47 -2.99 3.50
C ILE A 51 -19.15 -3.24 2.03
N VAL A 52 -20.03 -3.93 1.29
CA VAL A 52 -19.83 -4.09 -0.17
C VAL A 52 -19.87 -2.71 -0.87
N GLY A 53 -20.71 -1.79 -0.41
CA GLY A 53 -20.71 -0.39 -0.84
C GLY A 53 -19.35 0.30 -0.61
N ILE A 54 -18.76 0.12 0.59
CA ILE A 54 -17.42 0.61 0.92
C ILE A 54 -16.37 0.05 -0.05
N PHE A 55 -16.40 -1.27 -0.32
CA PHE A 55 -15.46 -1.88 -1.26
C PHE A 55 -15.58 -1.29 -2.67
N SER A 56 -16.81 -1.02 -3.13
CA SER A 56 -17.02 -0.38 -4.43
C SER A 56 -16.40 1.02 -4.52
N GLU A 57 -16.51 1.83 -3.46
CA GLU A 57 -15.83 3.12 -3.42
C GLU A 57 -14.31 3.00 -3.30
N MET A 58 -13.80 2.04 -2.53
CA MET A 58 -12.36 1.79 -2.40
C MET A 58 -11.70 1.44 -3.73
N GLN A 59 -12.40 0.73 -4.62
CA GLN A 59 -11.88 0.43 -5.97
C GLN A 59 -11.53 1.70 -6.75
N LYS A 60 -12.26 2.81 -6.55
CA LYS A 60 -11.99 4.09 -7.23
C LYS A 60 -10.69 4.76 -6.76
N LEU A 61 -10.09 4.28 -5.67
CA LEU A 61 -8.81 4.78 -5.18
C LEU A 61 -7.60 4.08 -5.81
N GLY A 62 -7.77 2.98 -6.57
CA GLY A 62 -6.64 2.14 -7.02
C GLY A 62 -5.61 2.88 -7.87
N ASP A 63 -6.03 3.44 -9.00
CA ASP A 63 -5.12 4.19 -9.89
C ASP A 63 -4.54 5.41 -9.16
N ARG A 64 -5.37 6.12 -8.39
CA ARG A 64 -4.96 7.28 -7.59
C ARG A 64 -3.87 6.93 -6.59
N TYR A 65 -4.01 5.83 -5.86
CA TYR A 65 -3.05 5.39 -4.87
C TYR A 65 -1.66 5.18 -5.48
N VAL A 66 -1.60 4.49 -6.63
CA VAL A 66 -0.32 4.25 -7.33
C VAL A 66 0.24 5.54 -7.91
N LEU A 67 -0.57 6.33 -8.64
CA LEU A 67 -0.08 7.53 -9.32
C LEU A 67 0.43 8.58 -8.32
N LEU A 68 -0.31 8.83 -7.23
CA LEU A 68 0.15 9.75 -6.18
C LEU A 68 1.37 9.21 -5.42
N GLY A 69 1.49 7.89 -5.26
CA GLY A 69 2.59 7.26 -4.53
C GLY A 69 3.89 7.12 -5.34
N GLU A 70 3.79 7.02 -6.66
CA GLU A 70 4.93 6.71 -7.54
C GLU A 70 5.37 7.90 -8.41
N LEU A 71 4.43 8.69 -8.97
CA LEU A 71 4.80 9.82 -9.83
C LEU A 71 5.42 10.99 -9.05
N ARG A 72 5.17 11.09 -7.74
CA ARG A 72 5.89 12.01 -6.85
C ARG A 72 7.24 11.46 -6.38
N ALA A 73 7.50 10.17 -6.59
CA ALA A 73 8.73 9.51 -6.15
C ALA A 73 9.80 9.44 -7.25
N ASP A 74 10.87 8.66 -7.05
CA ASP A 74 12.04 8.51 -7.92
C ASP A 74 11.91 7.43 -9.00
N LEU A 75 10.95 6.50 -8.90
CA LEU A 75 10.92 5.29 -9.75
C LEU A 75 10.07 5.41 -11.01
N MET A 76 9.07 6.28 -11.04
CA MET A 76 8.12 6.40 -12.16
C MET A 76 8.16 7.82 -12.76
N LYS A 77 8.06 7.87 -14.08
CA LYS A 77 7.95 9.11 -14.86
C LYS A 77 6.77 9.08 -15.82
N VAL A 78 6.35 10.26 -16.21
CA VAL A 78 5.39 10.49 -17.29
C VAL A 78 6.12 10.68 -18.63
N THR A 79 5.38 10.53 -19.73
CA THR A 79 5.84 10.90 -21.08
C THR A 79 5.03 12.05 -21.66
N ASP A 80 5.35 12.45 -22.88
CA ASP A 80 4.62 13.50 -23.57
C ASP A 80 3.15 13.12 -23.84
N GLU A 81 2.86 11.83 -23.96
CA GLU A 81 1.52 11.26 -24.16
C GLU A 81 0.66 11.22 -22.88
N ALA A 82 1.25 11.49 -21.71
CA ALA A 82 0.54 11.53 -20.44
C ALA A 82 -0.49 12.68 -20.40
N SER A 83 -1.58 12.46 -19.66
CA SER A 83 -2.56 13.52 -19.38
C SER A 83 -1.95 14.66 -18.57
N ILE A 84 -2.58 15.84 -18.65
CA ILE A 84 -2.19 17.02 -17.88
C ILE A 84 -2.17 16.69 -16.39
N ASP A 85 -3.22 16.07 -15.87
CA ASP A 85 -3.34 15.68 -14.46
C ASP A 85 -2.15 14.84 -13.95
N MET A 86 -1.63 13.92 -14.77
CA MET A 86 -0.46 13.10 -14.40
C MET A 86 0.83 13.92 -14.43
N LYS A 87 0.98 14.81 -15.42
CA LYS A 87 2.12 15.74 -15.49
C LYS A 87 2.12 16.68 -14.30
N GLU A 88 0.95 17.11 -13.83
CA GLU A 88 0.85 17.97 -12.65
C GLU A 88 1.29 17.27 -11.36
N ILE A 89 0.89 16.00 -11.17
CA ILE A 89 1.40 15.18 -10.06
C ILE A 89 2.91 15.03 -10.15
N TYR A 90 3.41 14.76 -11.37
CA TYR A 90 4.84 14.59 -11.63
C TYR A 90 5.64 15.87 -11.34
N TYR A 91 5.10 17.07 -11.53
CA TYR A 91 5.80 18.34 -11.28
C TYR A 91 5.40 19.03 -9.96
N PHE A 92 4.64 18.36 -9.09
CA PHE A 92 4.16 18.91 -7.81
C PHE A 92 3.34 20.21 -7.94
N ASN A 93 2.63 20.39 -9.06
CA ASN A 93 1.82 21.57 -9.35
C ASN A 93 0.36 21.20 -9.66
N MET A 94 -0.20 20.31 -8.84
CA MET A 94 -1.58 19.81 -8.95
C MET A 94 -2.59 20.96 -8.88
N SER A 95 -3.48 21.00 -9.87
CA SER A 95 -4.63 21.89 -9.85
C SER A 95 -5.73 21.37 -8.89
N PRO A 96 -6.66 22.24 -8.43
CA PRO A 96 -7.77 21.83 -7.58
C PRO A 96 -8.75 20.85 -8.26
N ASP A 97 -8.81 20.86 -9.59
CA ASP A 97 -9.68 20.02 -10.42
C ASP A 97 -8.99 18.75 -10.95
N ASN A 98 -7.75 18.47 -10.53
CA ASN A 98 -7.02 17.28 -10.92
C ASN A 98 -7.76 15.98 -10.50
N ALA A 99 -8.06 15.11 -11.46
CA ALA A 99 -8.92 13.94 -11.22
C ALA A 99 -8.34 12.95 -10.19
N TYR A 100 -7.02 12.92 -10.04
CA TYR A 100 -6.33 12.05 -9.09
C TYR A 100 -6.12 12.72 -7.72
N ALA A 101 -6.26 14.04 -7.60
CA ALA A 101 -6.07 14.78 -6.34
C ALA A 101 -7.38 15.12 -5.60
N GLU A 102 -8.52 14.57 -6.00
CA GLU A 102 -9.81 14.86 -5.36
C GLU A 102 -9.97 14.14 -4.00
N MET A 103 -10.27 14.87 -2.93
CA MET A 103 -10.47 14.27 -1.60
C MET A 103 -11.82 13.56 -1.40
N LYS A 104 -12.83 13.88 -2.22
CA LYS A 104 -14.23 13.46 -2.03
C LYS A 104 -14.39 11.94 -1.85
N THR A 105 -13.71 11.14 -2.67
CA THR A 105 -13.78 9.68 -2.60
C THR A 105 -13.32 9.14 -1.24
N TYR A 106 -12.25 9.72 -0.67
CA TYR A 106 -11.76 9.34 0.66
C TYR A 106 -12.81 9.65 1.74
N TYR A 107 -13.39 10.86 1.72
CA TYR A 107 -14.43 11.23 2.69
C TYR A 107 -15.72 10.44 2.52
N SER A 108 -16.07 10.02 1.30
CA SER A 108 -17.20 9.11 1.05
C SER A 108 -17.00 7.76 1.75
N ILE A 109 -15.81 7.18 1.65
CA ILE A 109 -15.44 5.93 2.32
C ILE A 109 -15.48 6.10 3.84
N ILE A 110 -14.88 7.17 4.36
CA ILE A 110 -14.88 7.50 5.78
C ILE A 110 -16.31 7.64 6.31
N ASN A 111 -17.18 8.34 5.57
CA ASN A 111 -18.57 8.55 5.99
C ASN A 111 -19.35 7.24 6.07
N GLN A 112 -19.18 6.36 5.08
CA GLN A 112 -19.78 5.03 5.10
C GLN A 112 -19.25 4.16 6.25
N CYS A 113 -17.95 4.25 6.54
CA CYS A 113 -17.40 3.58 7.72
C CYS A 113 -17.99 4.14 9.01
N ASN A 114 -18.10 5.47 9.15
CA ASN A 114 -18.71 6.12 10.30
C ASN A 114 -20.17 5.71 10.49
N TYR A 115 -20.92 5.54 9.40
CA TYR A 115 -22.29 5.04 9.44
C TYR A 115 -22.35 3.64 10.08
N ILE A 116 -21.51 2.70 9.63
CA ILE A 116 -21.45 1.35 10.22
C ILE A 116 -21.01 1.43 11.68
N ILE A 117 -19.97 2.20 11.99
CA ILE A 117 -19.42 2.31 13.34
C ILE A 117 -20.46 2.87 14.32
N HIS A 118 -21.29 3.82 13.88
CA HIS A 118 -22.30 4.46 14.70
C HIS A 118 -23.52 3.57 14.94
N TYR A 119 -23.98 2.84 13.92
CA TYR A 119 -25.24 2.11 13.96
C TYR A 119 -25.11 0.59 14.20
N ALA A 120 -23.90 0.02 14.18
CA ALA A 120 -23.70 -1.41 14.45
C ALA A 120 -23.92 -1.77 15.93
N ASP A 121 -24.84 -2.70 16.20
CA ASP A 121 -25.04 -3.24 17.55
C ASP A 121 -23.96 -4.27 17.91
N THR A 122 -22.84 -3.80 18.46
CA THR A 122 -21.72 -4.67 18.89
C THR A 122 -22.04 -5.59 20.08
N ALA A 123 -23.18 -5.39 20.75
CA ALA A 123 -23.66 -6.28 21.80
C ALA A 123 -24.42 -7.49 21.26
N TYR A 124 -24.93 -7.42 20.02
CA TYR A 124 -25.60 -8.53 19.35
C TYR A 124 -24.68 -9.75 19.26
N ALA A 125 -25.17 -10.90 19.72
CA ALA A 125 -24.46 -12.17 19.67
C ALA A 125 -25.36 -13.28 19.13
N GLU A 126 -24.86 -14.04 18.16
CA GLU A 126 -25.51 -15.22 17.61
C GLU A 126 -24.67 -16.45 17.98
N LYS A 127 -25.24 -17.38 18.77
CA LYS A 127 -24.54 -18.62 19.20
C LYS A 127 -23.14 -18.39 19.83
N SER A 128 -23.01 -17.33 20.64
CA SER A 128 -21.76 -16.85 21.28
C SER A 128 -20.78 -16.14 20.35
N ASP A 129 -21.10 -16.03 19.07
CA ASP A 129 -20.33 -15.27 18.09
C ASP A 129 -20.87 -13.84 17.96
N LYS A 130 -19.99 -12.85 17.75
CA LYS A 130 -20.37 -11.44 17.61
C LYS A 130 -20.10 -10.93 16.19
N PRO A 131 -20.95 -11.25 15.21
CA PRO A 131 -20.69 -10.91 13.81
C PRO A 131 -20.67 -9.40 13.55
N LEU A 132 -21.53 -8.63 14.22
CA LEU A 132 -21.55 -7.17 14.09
C LEU A 132 -20.30 -6.52 14.70
N MET A 133 -19.67 -7.14 15.72
CA MET A 133 -18.39 -6.68 16.25
C MET A 133 -17.25 -6.86 15.23
N ARG A 134 -17.27 -7.94 14.44
CA ARG A 134 -16.29 -8.14 13.36
C ARG A 134 -16.41 -7.08 12.29
N ILE A 135 -17.65 -6.79 11.87
CA ILE A 135 -17.94 -5.75 10.89
C ILE A 135 -17.51 -4.39 11.42
N TYR A 136 -17.83 -4.08 12.68
CA TYR A 136 -17.39 -2.86 13.35
C TYR A 136 -15.87 -2.68 13.33
N ALA A 137 -15.11 -3.75 13.67
CA ALA A 137 -13.66 -3.75 13.63
C ALA A 137 -13.12 -3.58 12.19
N SER A 138 -13.72 -4.24 11.20
CA SER A 138 -13.36 -4.07 9.79
C SER A 138 -13.64 -2.67 9.25
N ALA A 139 -14.76 -2.05 9.63
CA ALA A 139 -15.05 -0.66 9.26
C ALA A 139 -14.04 0.32 9.86
N LYS A 140 -13.61 0.10 11.11
CA LYS A 140 -12.54 0.89 11.73
C LYS A 140 -11.19 0.72 11.04
N SER A 141 -10.83 -0.51 10.63
CA SER A 141 -9.56 -0.72 9.92
C SER A 141 -9.56 -0.04 8.55
N ILE A 142 -10.65 -0.14 7.78
CA ILE A 142 -10.79 0.58 6.50
C ILE A 142 -10.73 2.09 6.73
N ARG A 143 -11.49 2.62 7.70
CA ARG A 143 -11.48 4.06 8.05
C ARG A 143 -10.07 4.54 8.39
N ALA A 144 -9.34 3.80 9.21
CA ALA A 144 -7.99 4.15 9.62
C ALA A 144 -7.02 4.17 8.42
N TRP A 145 -7.07 3.17 7.55
CA TRP A 145 -6.26 3.17 6.33
C TRP A 145 -6.62 4.36 5.43
N THR A 146 -7.91 4.64 5.21
CA THR A 146 -8.36 5.76 4.37
C THR A 146 -7.89 7.12 4.93
N TYR A 147 -8.00 7.33 6.24
CA TYR A 147 -7.47 8.53 6.89
C TYR A 147 -5.94 8.63 6.80
N MET A 148 -5.23 7.52 6.94
CA MET A 148 -3.78 7.48 6.77
C MET A 148 -3.38 7.87 5.33
N GLN A 149 -4.03 7.32 4.30
CA GLN A 149 -3.77 7.72 2.92
C GLN A 149 -4.05 9.21 2.67
N LEU A 150 -5.10 9.74 3.29
CA LEU A 150 -5.45 11.15 3.18
C LEU A 150 -4.38 12.04 3.84
N VAL A 151 -3.99 11.77 5.09
CA VAL A 151 -3.01 12.62 5.78
C VAL A 151 -1.61 12.53 5.15
N LEU A 152 -1.22 11.38 4.61
CA LEU A 152 0.06 11.22 3.91
C LEU A 152 0.11 12.01 2.60
N ASN A 153 -1.03 12.22 1.95
CA ASN A 153 -1.10 12.98 0.70
C ASN A 153 -1.30 14.48 0.93
N TYR A 154 -2.10 14.88 1.91
CA TYR A 154 -2.53 16.28 2.10
C TYR A 154 -1.97 16.94 3.37
N GLY A 155 -1.28 16.19 4.25
CA GLY A 155 -0.60 16.68 5.46
C GLY A 155 -1.52 16.97 6.66
N LYS A 156 -2.72 17.47 6.39
CA LYS A 156 -3.79 17.68 7.38
C LYS A 156 -5.12 17.16 6.84
N VAL A 157 -6.05 16.81 7.73
CA VAL A 157 -7.36 16.27 7.31
C VAL A 157 -8.48 16.83 8.17
N ARG A 158 -9.66 17.00 7.57
CA ARG A 158 -10.89 17.30 8.31
C ARG A 158 -11.35 16.02 8.99
N PHE A 159 -11.47 16.06 10.31
CA PHE A 159 -11.73 14.86 11.09
C PHE A 159 -13.18 14.78 11.55
N THR A 160 -13.79 13.59 11.42
CA THR A 160 -15.15 13.32 11.89
C THR A 160 -15.29 11.88 12.35
N GLU A 161 -15.93 11.68 13.50
CA GLU A 161 -16.24 10.36 14.05
C GLU A 161 -17.68 9.93 13.72
N LEU A 162 -18.55 10.90 13.46
CA LEU A 162 -19.97 10.68 13.25
C LEU A 162 -20.28 10.63 11.74
N PRO A 163 -21.31 9.85 11.34
CA PRO A 163 -21.80 9.91 9.98
C PRO A 163 -22.44 11.28 9.70
N ILE A 164 -22.19 11.78 8.50
CA ILE A 164 -22.82 12.96 7.92
C ILE A 164 -23.98 12.46 7.05
N LEU A 165 -25.20 12.79 7.44
CA LEU A 165 -26.44 12.30 6.82
C LEU A 165 -27.18 13.37 6.02
N SER A 166 -26.82 14.64 6.19
CA SER A 166 -27.45 15.76 5.48
C SER A 166 -26.45 16.77 4.94
N VAL A 167 -26.88 17.53 3.91
CA VAL A 167 -26.08 18.64 3.35
C VAL A 167 -25.73 19.67 4.42
N LYS A 168 -26.66 19.96 5.34
CA LYS A 168 -26.45 20.93 6.42
C LYS A 168 -25.36 20.49 7.40
N GLU A 169 -25.22 19.19 7.65
CA GLU A 169 -24.13 18.65 8.46
C GLU A 169 -22.80 18.68 7.71
N ALA A 170 -22.82 18.42 6.40
CA ALA A 170 -21.63 18.50 5.56
C ALA A 170 -21.05 19.92 5.47
N GLU A 171 -21.88 20.95 5.65
CA GLU A 171 -21.48 22.36 5.68
C GLU A 171 -20.91 22.83 7.04
N GLN A 172 -20.89 21.96 8.07
CA GLN A 172 -20.29 22.31 9.35
C GLN A 172 -18.76 22.35 9.27
N ASP A 173 -18.16 23.16 10.15
CA ASP A 173 -16.70 23.21 10.24
C ASP A 173 -16.18 22.01 11.04
N PHE A 174 -15.33 21.21 10.41
CA PHE A 174 -14.73 20.03 11.00
C PHE A 174 -13.29 20.33 11.45
N PRO A 175 -12.85 19.80 12.60
CA PRO A 175 -11.51 20.03 13.10
C PRO A 175 -10.46 19.56 12.10
N LEU A 176 -9.53 20.46 11.76
CA LEU A 176 -8.39 20.15 10.91
C LEU A 176 -7.25 19.60 11.78
N ILE A 177 -6.94 18.31 11.64
CA ILE A 177 -5.89 17.64 12.42
C ILE A 177 -4.70 17.26 11.54
N GLY A 178 -3.50 17.37 12.09
CA GLY A 178 -2.26 16.94 11.43
C GLY A 178 -1.94 15.47 11.68
N MET A 179 -0.88 15.02 11.03
CA MET A 179 -0.42 13.62 11.04
C MET A 179 -0.23 13.02 12.44
N ASP A 180 0.51 13.68 13.34
CA ASP A 180 0.80 13.11 14.67
C ASP A 180 -0.45 12.94 15.55
N ALA A 181 -1.34 13.95 15.55
CA ALA A 181 -2.59 13.89 16.29
C ALA A 181 -3.53 12.80 15.74
N LEU A 182 -3.64 12.71 14.41
CA LEU A 182 -4.44 11.67 13.75
C LEU A 182 -3.89 10.27 14.06
N PHE A 183 -2.58 10.06 13.95
CA PHE A 183 -1.99 8.73 14.21
C PHE A 183 -2.17 8.30 15.66
N THR A 184 -2.02 9.23 16.61
CA THR A 184 -2.30 8.95 18.02
C THR A 184 -3.76 8.49 18.21
N TYR A 185 -4.71 9.24 17.64
CA TYR A 185 -6.12 8.87 17.70
C TYR A 185 -6.39 7.50 17.06
N LEU A 186 -5.86 7.23 15.86
CA LEU A 186 -6.07 5.97 15.16
C LEU A 186 -5.48 4.77 15.91
N ILE A 187 -4.33 4.94 16.57
CA ILE A 187 -3.74 3.91 17.43
C ILE A 187 -4.67 3.60 18.60
N ASP A 188 -5.11 4.63 19.33
CA ASP A 188 -6.00 4.46 20.49
C ASP A 188 -7.34 3.82 20.08
N ASP A 189 -7.83 4.12 18.88
CA ASP A 189 -9.08 3.60 18.33
C ASP A 189 -8.99 2.12 17.91
N LEU A 190 -7.83 1.69 17.40
CA LEU A 190 -7.61 0.35 16.86
C LEU A 190 -7.04 -0.64 17.86
N LEU A 191 -6.21 -0.19 18.81
CA LEU A 191 -5.51 -1.05 19.75
C LEU A 191 -6.44 -2.00 20.55
N PRO A 192 -7.62 -1.56 21.03
CA PRO A 192 -8.56 -2.45 21.74
C PRO A 192 -9.17 -3.54 20.86
N LEU A 193 -9.03 -3.44 19.54
CA LEU A 193 -9.65 -4.33 18.55
C LEU A 193 -8.64 -5.26 17.88
N LYS A 194 -7.36 -5.19 18.25
CA LYS A 194 -6.28 -5.91 17.57
C LYS A 194 -6.48 -7.43 17.51
N ASP A 195 -7.04 -8.01 18.57
CA ASP A 195 -7.26 -9.46 18.71
C ASP A 195 -8.65 -9.90 18.18
N ILE A 196 -9.45 -8.97 17.63
CA ILE A 196 -10.76 -9.27 17.06
C ILE A 196 -10.59 -9.83 15.65
N ARG A 197 -11.06 -11.06 15.43
CA ARG A 197 -11.18 -11.63 14.09
C ARG A 197 -12.05 -10.71 13.22
N LEU A 198 -11.50 -10.26 12.10
CA LEU A 198 -12.19 -9.40 11.15
C LEU A 198 -13.27 -10.17 10.38
N MET A 199 -14.18 -9.45 9.72
CA MET A 199 -15.21 -10.11 8.94
C MET A 199 -14.60 -10.85 7.74
N GLU A 200 -15.30 -11.89 7.28
CA GLU A 200 -14.98 -12.62 6.07
C GLU A 200 -16.20 -12.51 5.15
N PRO A 201 -16.23 -11.52 4.23
CA PRO A 201 -17.37 -11.34 3.32
C PRO A 201 -17.53 -12.51 2.34
N GLY A 202 -16.53 -13.38 2.25
CA GLY A 202 -16.49 -14.50 1.32
C GLY A 202 -15.88 -14.11 -0.02
N ARG A 203 -16.16 -14.93 -1.02
CA ARG A 203 -15.59 -14.77 -2.36
C ARG A 203 -16.59 -14.15 -3.33
N PHE A 204 -16.13 -13.19 -4.13
CA PHE A 204 -16.79 -12.69 -5.33
C PHE A 204 -16.06 -13.25 -6.55
N GLY A 205 -16.59 -14.34 -7.13
CA GLY A 205 -15.86 -15.12 -8.13
C GLY A 205 -14.57 -15.70 -7.56
N ASN A 206 -13.42 -15.41 -8.18
CA ASN A 206 -12.11 -15.84 -7.71
C ASN A 206 -11.44 -14.88 -6.70
N PHE A 207 -12.05 -13.73 -6.40
CA PHE A 207 -11.53 -12.79 -5.40
C PHE A 207 -12.11 -13.05 -4.02
N ASP A 208 -11.22 -13.18 -3.04
CA ASP A 208 -11.59 -13.16 -1.63
C ASP A 208 -11.68 -11.70 -1.14
N ALA A 209 -12.91 -11.24 -0.87
CA ALA A 209 -13.17 -9.88 -0.46
C ALA A 209 -12.60 -9.54 0.92
N SER A 210 -12.23 -10.55 1.70
CA SER A 210 -11.51 -10.35 2.96
C SER A 210 -10.16 -9.64 2.73
N ARG A 211 -9.58 -9.75 1.53
CA ARG A 211 -8.36 -9.04 1.14
C ARG A 211 -8.55 -7.52 0.98
N SER A 212 -9.79 -7.04 0.79
CA SER A 212 -10.09 -5.60 0.80
C SER A 212 -10.15 -5.00 2.20
N ILE A 213 -9.98 -5.82 3.24
CA ILE A 213 -9.94 -5.38 4.64
C ILE A 213 -8.50 -5.44 5.11
N PHE A 214 -8.08 -4.41 5.83
CA PHE A 214 -6.74 -4.31 6.38
C PHE A 214 -6.67 -5.00 7.74
N PRO A 215 -5.73 -5.95 7.96
CA PRO A 215 -5.46 -6.48 9.28
C PRO A 215 -5.11 -5.36 10.26
N ILE A 216 -5.69 -5.38 11.46
CA ILE A 216 -5.44 -4.32 12.45
C ILE A 216 -3.97 -4.26 12.88
N PRO A 217 -3.27 -5.37 13.14
CA PRO A 217 -1.84 -5.33 13.47
C PRO A 217 -0.98 -4.71 12.34
N LEU A 218 -1.37 -4.87 11.08
CA LEU A 218 -0.68 -4.21 9.95
C LEU A 218 -0.73 -2.69 10.08
N LEU A 219 -1.93 -2.14 10.28
CA LEU A 219 -2.14 -0.69 10.39
C LEU A 219 -1.50 -0.13 11.65
N LEU A 220 -1.61 -0.82 12.78
CA LEU A 220 -0.93 -0.43 14.01
C LEU A 220 0.60 -0.40 13.80
N GLY A 221 1.16 -1.42 13.14
CA GLY A 221 2.58 -1.47 12.78
C GLY A 221 3.02 -0.23 11.98
N ASP A 222 2.25 0.12 10.95
CA ASP A 222 2.51 1.30 10.13
C ASP A 222 2.41 2.60 10.93
N LEU A 223 1.34 2.78 11.73
CA LEU A 223 1.13 3.97 12.54
C LEU A 223 2.26 4.16 13.57
N TYR A 224 2.66 3.09 14.26
CA TYR A 224 3.80 3.12 15.18
C TYR A 224 5.12 3.40 14.46
N LEU A 225 5.32 2.82 13.26
CA LEU A 225 6.53 3.05 12.46
C LEU A 225 6.67 4.52 12.05
N TRP A 226 5.56 5.17 11.67
CA TRP A 226 5.52 6.60 11.37
C TRP A 226 5.75 7.48 12.61
N LYS A 227 5.26 7.08 13.79
CA LYS A 227 5.53 7.78 15.05
C LYS A 227 6.94 7.57 15.60
N GLY A 228 7.70 6.63 15.05
CA GLY A 228 9.03 6.26 15.55
C GLY A 228 9.00 5.35 16.78
N GLU A 229 7.87 4.71 17.07
CA GLU A 229 7.70 3.75 18.15
C GLU A 229 8.07 2.33 17.69
N TYR A 230 9.36 2.13 17.38
CA TYR A 230 9.84 0.97 16.63
C TYR A 230 9.60 -0.38 17.34
N ALA A 231 9.62 -0.43 18.67
CA ALA A 231 9.38 -1.67 19.42
C ALA A 231 7.92 -2.14 19.27
N ALA A 232 6.98 -1.19 19.37
CA ALA A 232 5.57 -1.48 19.15
C ALA A 232 5.31 -1.83 17.68
N ALA A 233 5.93 -1.12 16.73
CA ALA A 233 5.82 -1.42 15.30
C ALA A 233 6.29 -2.85 14.99
N ALA A 234 7.51 -3.22 15.43
CA ALA A 234 8.06 -4.56 15.21
C ALA A 234 7.19 -5.66 15.83
N ALA A 235 6.64 -5.42 17.03
CA ALA A 235 5.73 -6.36 17.68
C ALA A 235 4.44 -6.59 16.88
N MET A 236 3.83 -5.52 16.35
CA MET A 236 2.60 -5.62 15.55
C MET A 236 2.81 -6.30 14.20
N TYR A 237 3.92 -6.01 13.51
CA TYR A 237 4.26 -6.72 12.27
C TYR A 237 4.56 -8.20 12.55
N TYR A 238 5.29 -8.51 13.63
CA TYR A 238 5.55 -9.90 14.01
C TYR A 238 4.27 -10.66 14.37
N GLU A 239 3.35 -10.02 15.11
CA GLU A 239 2.04 -10.59 15.45
C GLU A 239 1.29 -11.01 14.19
N LEU A 240 1.20 -10.11 13.20
CA LEU A 240 0.61 -10.43 11.89
C LEU A 240 1.34 -11.57 11.17
N ILE A 241 2.67 -11.51 11.11
CA ILE A 241 3.49 -12.54 10.46
C ILE A 241 3.21 -13.91 11.07
N PHE A 242 3.12 -13.97 12.39
CA PHE A 242 2.94 -15.21 13.13
C PHE A 242 1.51 -15.75 13.00
N GLU A 243 0.49 -14.91 13.20
CA GLU A 243 -0.91 -15.33 13.19
C GLU A 243 -1.37 -15.79 11.80
N GLU A 244 -0.93 -15.10 10.74
CA GLU A 244 -1.28 -15.42 9.35
C GLU A 244 -0.28 -16.37 8.68
N ASN A 245 0.73 -16.85 9.41
CA ASN A 245 1.84 -17.67 8.89
C ASN A 245 2.49 -17.07 7.63
N LEU A 246 2.71 -15.75 7.63
CA LEU A 246 3.25 -15.05 6.47
C LEU A 246 4.70 -15.46 6.23
N VAL A 247 5.00 -15.86 5.00
CA VAL A 247 6.36 -16.19 4.56
C VAL A 247 6.62 -15.60 3.18
N ILE A 248 7.86 -15.19 2.95
CA ILE A 248 8.38 -14.87 1.63
C ILE A 248 8.74 -16.21 0.99
N ASN A 249 7.92 -16.69 0.05
CA ASN A 249 8.05 -18.03 -0.51
C ASN A 249 9.35 -18.17 -1.33
N SER A 250 10.19 -19.12 -0.91
CA SER A 250 11.46 -19.47 -1.56
C SER A 250 11.31 -19.99 -3.00
N GLN A 251 10.10 -20.32 -3.46
CA GLN A 251 9.81 -20.72 -4.83
C GLN A 251 9.53 -19.55 -5.77
N TYR A 252 9.19 -18.36 -5.26
CA TYR A 252 8.84 -17.19 -6.08
C TYR A 252 10.08 -16.37 -6.42
N ILE A 253 11.05 -17.05 -7.04
CA ILE A 253 12.35 -16.51 -7.43
C ILE A 253 12.50 -16.45 -8.95
N ALA A 254 13.42 -15.62 -9.40
CA ALA A 254 13.88 -15.56 -10.78
C ALA A 254 15.33 -16.04 -10.85
N GLU A 255 15.63 -16.90 -11.81
CA GLU A 255 16.93 -17.57 -11.91
C GLU A 255 17.40 -17.69 -13.36
N TRP A 256 18.72 -17.57 -13.52
CA TRP A 256 19.41 -17.99 -14.73
C TRP A 256 19.50 -19.52 -14.80
N GLY A 257 19.50 -20.04 -16.03
CA GLY A 257 19.94 -21.39 -16.31
C GLY A 257 21.39 -21.60 -15.85
N VAL A 258 21.73 -22.82 -15.43
CA VAL A 258 23.07 -23.16 -14.94
C VAL A 258 23.64 -24.29 -15.80
N GLU A 259 24.82 -24.06 -16.35
CA GLU A 259 25.57 -25.03 -17.15
C GLU A 259 26.97 -25.17 -16.57
N ASN A 260 27.41 -26.41 -16.26
CA ASN A 260 28.73 -26.67 -15.68
C ASN A 260 29.06 -25.81 -14.44
N ASN A 261 28.06 -25.59 -13.57
CA ASN A 261 28.16 -24.76 -12.36
C ASN A 261 28.44 -23.27 -12.60
N ALA A 262 28.17 -22.77 -13.81
CA ALA A 262 28.25 -21.37 -14.20
C ALA A 262 26.89 -20.87 -14.74
N ILE A 263 26.66 -19.56 -14.58
CA ILE A 263 25.49 -18.87 -15.12
C ILE A 263 25.47 -18.99 -16.65
N SER A 264 24.36 -19.48 -17.20
CA SER A 264 24.07 -19.52 -18.63
C SER A 264 22.98 -18.50 -18.98
N THR A 265 23.27 -17.61 -19.94
CA THR A 265 22.30 -16.62 -20.43
C THR A 265 21.37 -17.17 -21.51
N ASN A 266 21.46 -18.46 -21.83
CA ASN A 266 20.60 -19.10 -22.82
C ASN A 266 19.17 -19.34 -22.31
N SER A 267 18.97 -19.33 -20.99
CA SER A 267 17.69 -19.58 -20.37
C SER A 267 17.55 -18.77 -19.09
N LEU A 268 16.35 -18.24 -18.86
CA LEU A 268 15.93 -17.57 -17.64
C LEU A 268 14.52 -18.07 -17.31
N SER A 269 14.27 -18.35 -16.04
CA SER A 269 12.93 -18.60 -15.51
C SER A 269 12.63 -17.57 -14.43
N SER A 270 11.37 -17.14 -14.36
CA SER A 270 10.90 -16.30 -13.26
C SER A 270 9.56 -16.79 -12.74
N ALA A 271 9.50 -17.00 -11.43
CA ALA A 271 8.29 -17.26 -10.67
C ALA A 271 7.94 -16.08 -9.75
N TRP A 272 8.68 -14.97 -9.81
CA TRP A 272 8.48 -13.82 -8.93
C TRP A 272 7.09 -13.19 -9.09
N PHE A 273 6.58 -13.09 -10.32
CA PHE A 273 5.23 -12.56 -10.59
C PHE A 273 4.12 -13.29 -9.80
N ASN A 274 4.32 -14.55 -9.40
CA ASN A 274 3.34 -15.26 -8.56
C ASN A 274 3.13 -14.55 -7.23
N SER A 275 4.14 -13.89 -6.66
CA SER A 275 3.98 -13.10 -5.43
C SER A 275 2.99 -11.93 -5.58
N LEU A 276 2.63 -11.56 -6.81
CA LEU A 276 1.71 -10.48 -7.14
C LEU A 276 0.28 -10.96 -7.35
N MET A 277 0.03 -12.27 -7.41
CA MET A 277 -1.28 -12.84 -7.75
C MET A 277 -2.17 -13.00 -6.52
N LEU A 278 -3.44 -12.55 -6.61
CA LEU A 278 -4.43 -12.60 -5.50
C LEU A 278 -4.62 -13.97 -4.84
N GLN A 279 -4.46 -15.04 -5.61
CA GLN A 279 -4.73 -16.39 -5.12
C GLN A 279 -3.63 -16.90 -4.17
N ASN A 280 -2.48 -16.22 -4.13
CA ASN A 280 -1.34 -16.65 -3.33
C ASN A 280 -1.40 -16.06 -1.92
N SER A 281 -0.86 -16.83 -0.97
CA SER A 281 -0.85 -16.50 0.47
C SER A 281 -0.02 -15.26 0.80
N GLU A 282 0.81 -14.79 -0.13
CA GLU A 282 1.63 -13.59 0.09
C GLU A 282 0.86 -12.28 0.00
N ILE A 283 -0.32 -12.26 -0.62
CA ILE A 283 -1.16 -11.06 -0.67
C ILE A 283 -1.87 -10.90 0.67
N VAL A 284 -1.50 -9.86 1.42
CA VAL A 284 -2.11 -9.54 2.71
C VAL A 284 -3.38 -8.74 2.50
N SER A 285 -3.29 -7.67 1.71
CA SER A 285 -4.43 -6.81 1.36
C SER A 285 -4.31 -6.28 -0.07
N ALA A 286 -5.44 -6.11 -0.74
CA ALA A 286 -5.54 -5.66 -2.12
C ALA A 286 -6.85 -4.93 -2.39
N LEU A 287 -6.87 -4.06 -3.40
CA LEU A 287 -8.10 -3.57 -4.01
C LEU A 287 -8.47 -4.50 -5.16
N GLY A 288 -9.63 -5.13 -5.09
CA GLY A 288 -10.15 -6.00 -6.14
C GLY A 288 -11.38 -5.39 -6.82
N ALA A 289 -11.42 -5.43 -8.14
CA ALA A 289 -12.54 -4.98 -8.95
C ALA A 289 -12.91 -6.02 -10.02
N TYR A 290 -14.20 -6.29 -10.18
CA TYR A 290 -14.67 -7.22 -11.21
C TYR A 290 -14.73 -6.52 -12.58
N PRO A 291 -14.35 -7.15 -13.70
CA PRO A 291 -14.31 -6.49 -15.00
C PRO A 291 -15.66 -5.91 -15.46
N ASP A 292 -16.75 -6.64 -15.18
CA ASP A 292 -18.08 -6.30 -15.71
C ASP A 292 -18.86 -5.28 -14.87
N TYR A 293 -18.59 -5.21 -13.57
CA TYR A 293 -19.40 -4.45 -12.59
C TYR A 293 -18.58 -3.59 -11.64
N GLY A 294 -17.25 -3.75 -11.63
CA GLY A 294 -16.32 -3.01 -10.78
C GLY A 294 -15.68 -1.82 -11.49
N HIS A 295 -14.90 -1.04 -10.74
CA HIS A 295 -14.09 0.03 -11.31
C HIS A 295 -12.96 -0.53 -12.17
N SER A 296 -12.78 -0.03 -13.38
CA SER A 296 -11.65 -0.44 -14.23
C SER A 296 -10.37 0.27 -13.78
N PHE A 297 -9.39 -0.48 -13.30
CA PHE A 297 -8.02 0.02 -13.17
C PHE A 297 -7.43 0.30 -14.55
N SER A 298 -6.80 1.46 -14.72
CA SER A 298 -6.24 1.92 -15.99
C SER A 298 -4.72 1.80 -16.06
N LEU A 299 -4.03 1.43 -14.97
CA LEU A 299 -2.57 1.36 -14.89
C LEU A 299 -1.92 0.48 -15.98
N ASP A 300 -2.57 -0.62 -16.35
CA ASP A 300 -2.16 -1.52 -17.44
C ASP A 300 -2.17 -0.79 -18.80
N SER A 301 -3.24 -0.03 -19.05
CA SER A 301 -3.48 0.73 -20.26
C SER A 301 -2.56 1.95 -20.33
N LEU A 302 -2.36 2.65 -19.21
CA LEU A 302 -1.43 3.77 -19.10
C LEU A 302 0.01 3.32 -19.39
N SER A 303 0.42 2.16 -18.86
CA SER A 303 1.76 1.60 -19.08
C SER A 303 1.96 1.08 -20.50
N SER A 304 0.99 0.33 -21.05
CA SER A 304 1.08 -0.21 -22.42
C SER A 304 1.05 0.89 -23.50
N GLN A 305 0.38 2.01 -23.23
CA GLN A 305 0.40 3.21 -24.08
C GLN A 305 1.61 4.12 -23.79
N ALA A 306 2.56 3.66 -22.97
CA ALA A 306 3.76 4.38 -22.57
C ALA A 306 3.51 5.74 -21.91
N LYS A 307 2.32 6.02 -21.37
CA LYS A 307 2.01 7.29 -20.66
C LYS A 307 2.74 7.39 -19.32
N ILE A 308 2.97 6.25 -18.69
CA ILE A 308 3.80 6.10 -17.49
C ILE A 308 4.89 5.07 -17.78
N MET A 309 6.10 5.35 -17.32
CA MET A 309 7.28 4.51 -17.54
C MET A 309 8.18 4.50 -16.30
N PRO A 310 9.01 3.46 -16.11
CA PRO A 310 10.08 3.49 -15.14
C PRO A 310 11.09 4.59 -15.48
N THR A 311 11.69 5.18 -14.45
CA THR A 311 12.83 6.08 -14.60
C THR A 311 14.10 5.29 -14.88
N GLN A 312 15.13 5.93 -15.43
CA GLN A 312 16.44 5.28 -15.59
C GLN A 312 17.01 4.84 -14.24
N ILE A 313 16.76 5.62 -13.18
CA ILE A 313 17.13 5.29 -11.80
C ILE A 313 16.53 3.94 -11.38
N ALA A 314 15.23 3.71 -11.63
CA ALA A 314 14.61 2.43 -11.31
C ALA A 314 15.28 1.28 -12.07
N LEU A 315 15.50 1.44 -13.37
CA LEU A 315 16.15 0.44 -14.22
C LEU A 315 17.57 0.12 -13.71
N ASP A 316 18.34 1.14 -13.36
CA ASP A 316 19.72 1.01 -12.88
C ASP A 316 19.80 0.25 -11.56
N LYS A 317 18.79 0.36 -10.66
CA LYS A 317 18.77 -0.41 -9.41
C LYS A 317 18.78 -1.91 -9.66
N TRP A 318 17.95 -2.39 -10.58
CA TRP A 318 17.97 -3.80 -10.96
C TRP A 318 19.21 -4.15 -11.79
N LEU A 319 19.57 -3.35 -12.80
CA LEU A 319 20.67 -3.68 -13.71
C LEU A 319 22.04 -3.70 -13.02
N ASN A 320 22.25 -2.88 -11.99
CA ASN A 320 23.52 -2.78 -11.26
C ASN A 320 23.62 -3.69 -10.02
N ALA A 321 22.51 -4.33 -9.61
CA ALA A 321 22.55 -5.33 -8.55
C ALA A 321 23.43 -6.53 -8.97
N VAL A 322 23.93 -7.30 -7.99
CA VAL A 322 24.74 -8.49 -8.27
C VAL A 322 23.89 -9.74 -8.09
N TYR A 323 23.73 -10.50 -9.16
CA TYR A 323 23.26 -11.88 -9.13
C TYR A 323 24.40 -12.80 -8.70
N TYR A 324 24.17 -13.56 -7.65
CA TYR A 324 25.15 -14.48 -7.08
C TYR A 324 24.68 -15.92 -7.25
N LEU A 325 25.38 -16.70 -8.07
CA LEU A 325 25.21 -18.15 -8.14
C LEU A 325 26.16 -18.85 -7.16
N ASN A 326 27.46 -18.50 -7.25
CA ASN A 326 28.53 -18.96 -6.38
C ASN A 326 29.75 -18.03 -6.51
N SER A 327 30.78 -18.23 -5.68
CA SER A 327 31.99 -17.38 -5.64
C SER A 327 32.74 -17.27 -6.97
N SER A 328 32.56 -18.22 -7.87
CA SER A 328 33.23 -18.27 -9.18
C SER A 328 32.32 -17.84 -10.34
N SER A 329 31.04 -17.60 -10.09
CA SER A 329 30.05 -17.25 -11.11
C SER A 329 29.04 -16.24 -10.57
N THR A 330 29.26 -14.99 -10.90
CA THR A 330 28.38 -13.86 -10.63
C THR A 330 28.05 -13.13 -11.92
N LYS A 331 26.97 -12.35 -11.90
CA LYS A 331 26.55 -11.52 -13.03
C LYS A 331 25.87 -10.26 -12.51
N ASN A 332 25.94 -9.17 -13.26
CA ASN A 332 25.13 -7.99 -12.96
C ASN A 332 23.66 -8.24 -13.37
N GLY A 333 22.74 -7.76 -12.55
CA GLY A 333 21.31 -7.84 -12.78
C GLY A 333 20.54 -8.55 -11.67
N ASP A 334 19.59 -7.87 -11.06
CA ASP A 334 18.49 -8.48 -10.32
C ASP A 334 17.37 -8.87 -11.30
N LEU A 335 17.03 -10.15 -11.31
CA LEU A 335 16.15 -10.72 -12.32
C LEU A 335 14.67 -10.36 -12.15
N ARG A 336 14.27 -9.71 -11.06
CA ARG A 336 12.89 -9.21 -10.90
C ARG A 336 12.52 -8.19 -11.98
N ILE A 337 13.50 -7.51 -12.60
CA ILE A 337 13.27 -6.59 -13.73
C ILE A 337 12.53 -7.27 -14.88
N TYR A 338 12.73 -8.58 -15.08
CA TYR A 338 12.09 -9.36 -16.14
C TYR A 338 10.56 -9.34 -16.05
N ASP A 339 10.03 -9.27 -14.83
CA ASP A 339 8.60 -9.23 -14.54
C ASP A 339 8.10 -7.83 -14.18
N ALA A 340 8.97 -6.97 -13.66
CA ALA A 340 8.63 -5.58 -13.33
C ALA A 340 8.48 -4.72 -14.60
N VAL A 341 9.34 -4.92 -15.59
CA VAL A 341 9.44 -4.13 -16.84
C VAL A 341 9.26 -5.03 -18.05
N ASN A 342 9.00 -4.45 -19.23
CA ASN A 342 8.92 -5.15 -20.52
C ASN A 342 10.02 -6.24 -20.63
N ASN A 343 9.60 -7.47 -20.90
CA ASN A 343 10.50 -8.62 -20.96
C ASN A 343 11.49 -8.50 -22.13
N ASN A 344 11.08 -7.94 -23.26
CA ASN A 344 11.96 -7.72 -24.41
C ASN A 344 13.10 -6.76 -24.06
N TYR A 345 12.78 -5.65 -23.36
CA TYR A 345 13.80 -4.74 -22.83
C TYR A 345 14.79 -5.49 -21.94
N SER A 346 14.28 -6.27 -20.99
CA SER A 346 15.09 -7.04 -20.04
C SER A 346 15.99 -8.07 -20.74
N MET A 347 15.47 -8.80 -21.74
CA MET A 347 16.24 -9.79 -22.51
C MET A 347 17.37 -9.14 -23.31
N VAL A 348 17.16 -7.96 -23.89
CA VAL A 348 18.23 -7.19 -24.56
C VAL A 348 19.29 -6.76 -23.55
N LYS A 349 18.89 -6.19 -22.41
CA LYS A 349 19.84 -5.71 -21.39
C LYS A 349 20.67 -6.82 -20.75
N PHE A 350 20.13 -8.05 -20.67
CA PHE A 350 20.89 -9.20 -20.22
C PHE A 350 21.69 -9.93 -21.32
N GLY A 351 21.60 -9.48 -22.57
CA GLY A 351 22.31 -10.06 -23.71
C GLY A 351 21.75 -11.41 -24.16
N MET A 352 20.49 -11.71 -23.83
CA MET A 352 19.83 -12.95 -24.27
C MET A 352 19.42 -12.86 -25.74
N ILE A 353 19.04 -11.67 -26.19
CA ILE A 353 18.72 -11.37 -27.59
C ILE A 353 19.53 -10.15 -28.04
N THR A 354 19.92 -10.14 -29.31
CA THR A 354 20.52 -8.98 -29.96
C THR A 354 19.53 -8.42 -30.95
N VAL A 355 19.33 -7.11 -30.94
CA VAL A 355 18.39 -6.41 -31.80
C VAL A 355 19.09 -5.25 -32.50
N ASP A 356 18.59 -4.85 -33.67
CA ASP A 356 19.05 -3.64 -34.33
C ASP A 356 18.34 -2.43 -33.70
N GLU A 357 19.02 -1.76 -32.78
CA GLU A 357 18.49 -0.59 -32.09
C GLU A 357 18.28 0.62 -33.03
N ALA A 358 18.76 0.58 -34.29
CA ALA A 358 18.45 1.62 -35.27
C ALA A 358 17.05 1.48 -35.90
N ASP A 359 16.40 0.32 -35.77
CA ASP A 359 15.04 0.09 -36.27
C ASP A 359 13.99 0.64 -35.28
N GLU A 360 13.21 1.63 -35.71
CA GLU A 360 12.15 2.24 -34.91
C GLU A 360 11.10 1.23 -34.43
N SER A 361 10.79 0.22 -35.25
CA SER A 361 9.83 -0.83 -34.88
C SER A 361 10.36 -1.72 -33.75
N VAL A 362 11.68 -1.95 -33.72
CA VAL A 362 12.36 -2.64 -32.64
C VAL A 362 12.36 -1.79 -31.37
N GLN A 363 12.67 -0.50 -31.49
CA GLN A 363 12.67 0.44 -30.35
C GLN A 363 11.33 0.47 -29.62
N GLU A 364 10.22 0.45 -30.36
CA GLU A 364 8.89 0.36 -29.76
C GLU A 364 8.66 -0.98 -29.03
N LEU A 365 9.13 -2.10 -29.58
CA LEU A 365 9.00 -3.43 -28.95
C LEU A 365 9.84 -3.58 -27.68
N ILE A 366 10.97 -2.88 -27.60
CA ILE A 366 11.89 -2.90 -26.45
C ILE A 366 11.71 -1.70 -25.53
N LYS A 367 10.66 -0.88 -25.70
CA LYS A 367 10.40 0.25 -24.80
C LYS A 367 10.20 -0.29 -23.37
N PRO A 368 10.85 0.30 -22.34
CA PRO A 368 10.82 -0.23 -20.98
C PRO A 368 9.49 0.05 -20.28
N THR A 369 8.37 -0.46 -20.76
CA THR A 369 7.05 -0.26 -20.13
C THR A 369 6.94 -1.05 -18.82
N ILE A 370 6.09 -0.59 -17.89
CA ILE A 370 5.87 -1.26 -16.61
C ILE A 370 4.98 -2.49 -16.83
N ARG A 371 5.61 -3.66 -16.91
CA ARG A 371 4.93 -4.94 -17.13
C ARG A 371 4.19 -5.43 -15.88
N LYS A 372 4.59 -4.97 -14.69
CA LYS A 372 3.99 -5.39 -13.41
C LYS A 372 2.46 -5.23 -13.37
N PHE A 373 1.92 -4.13 -13.90
CA PHE A 373 0.47 -3.88 -13.93
C PHE A 373 -0.30 -4.85 -14.83
N SER A 374 0.31 -5.28 -15.94
CA SER A 374 -0.29 -6.33 -16.78
C SER A 374 -0.09 -7.71 -16.16
N GLN A 375 1.03 -7.97 -15.45
CA GLN A 375 1.24 -9.21 -14.67
C GLN A 375 0.14 -9.46 -13.64
N MET A 376 -0.23 -8.41 -12.89
CA MET A 376 -1.30 -8.50 -11.89
C MET A 376 -2.66 -8.85 -12.53
N ASN A 377 -2.90 -8.44 -13.78
CA ASN A 377 -4.17 -8.65 -14.48
C ASN A 377 -4.06 -9.62 -15.65
N LEU A 378 -3.11 -10.58 -15.59
CA LEU A 378 -2.79 -11.49 -16.69
C LEU A 378 -3.93 -12.43 -17.09
N SER A 379 -4.81 -12.78 -16.14
CA SER A 379 -5.89 -13.69 -16.48
C SER A 379 -6.90 -12.99 -17.38
N GLN A 380 -7.03 -13.51 -18.60
CA GLN A 380 -7.97 -13.03 -19.61
C GLN A 380 -9.37 -13.64 -19.45
N SER A 381 -9.62 -14.36 -18.35
CA SER A 381 -10.95 -14.83 -18.03
C SER A 381 -11.84 -13.64 -17.68
N GLU A 382 -13.00 -13.52 -18.31
CA GLU A 382 -14.05 -12.54 -17.92
C GLU A 382 -14.47 -12.70 -16.45
N TYR A 383 -14.16 -13.85 -15.83
CA TYR A 383 -14.46 -14.18 -14.45
C TYR A 383 -13.35 -13.81 -13.46
N ASP A 384 -12.17 -13.38 -13.93
CA ASP A 384 -11.07 -13.04 -13.04
C ASP A 384 -11.08 -11.55 -12.69
N PRO A 385 -11.19 -11.23 -11.40
CA PRO A 385 -11.17 -9.86 -10.92
C PRO A 385 -9.80 -9.25 -11.16
N ARG A 386 -9.81 -8.00 -11.63
CA ARG A 386 -8.61 -7.16 -11.64
C ARG A 386 -8.25 -6.79 -10.21
N HIS A 387 -6.96 -6.65 -9.94
CA HIS A 387 -6.52 -6.30 -8.60
C HIS A 387 -5.27 -5.46 -8.56
N LEU A 388 -5.15 -4.77 -7.45
CA LEU A 388 -3.98 -4.01 -7.06
C LEU A 388 -3.59 -4.42 -5.63
N PRO A 389 -2.50 -5.18 -5.46
CA PRO A 389 -1.95 -5.44 -4.13
C PRO A 389 -1.60 -4.13 -3.45
N LEU A 390 -2.09 -3.95 -2.23
CA LEU A 390 -1.69 -2.83 -1.36
C LEU A 390 -0.59 -3.26 -0.40
N TYR A 391 -0.71 -4.49 0.10
CA TYR A 391 0.22 -5.10 1.04
C TYR A 391 0.49 -6.54 0.67
N ARG A 392 1.77 -6.88 0.65
CA ARG A 392 2.28 -8.25 0.48
C ARG A 392 3.12 -8.65 1.67
N SER A 393 3.41 -9.93 1.81
CA SER A 393 4.34 -10.43 2.84
C SER A 393 5.67 -9.66 2.78
N SER A 394 6.22 -9.40 1.58
CA SER A 394 7.43 -8.56 1.43
C SER A 394 7.30 -7.16 2.06
N HIS A 395 6.14 -6.50 1.99
CA HIS A 395 5.93 -5.21 2.65
C HIS A 395 6.05 -5.34 4.17
N VAL A 396 5.37 -6.34 4.74
CA VAL A 396 5.34 -6.57 6.19
C VAL A 396 6.74 -6.87 6.72
N TYR A 397 7.48 -7.75 6.05
CA TYR A 397 8.84 -8.11 6.42
C TYR A 397 9.82 -6.94 6.27
N LEU A 398 9.75 -6.15 5.20
CA LEU A 398 10.65 -5.01 4.99
C LEU A 398 10.37 -3.87 5.99
N ARG A 399 9.11 -3.59 6.33
CA ARG A 399 8.76 -2.61 7.37
C ARG A 399 9.08 -3.11 8.78
N TYR A 400 8.94 -4.41 9.03
CA TYR A 400 9.48 -5.05 10.25
C TYR A 400 11.00 -4.85 10.34
N ALA A 401 11.73 -5.12 9.26
CA ALA A 401 13.18 -4.92 9.21
C ALA A 401 13.57 -3.46 9.46
N GLU A 402 12.81 -2.51 8.90
CA GLU A 402 13.00 -1.07 9.15
C GLU A 402 12.85 -0.73 10.65
N ALA A 403 11.81 -1.25 11.30
CA ALA A 403 11.61 -1.06 12.74
C ALA A 403 12.74 -1.68 13.58
N ILE A 404 13.11 -2.93 13.27
CA ILE A 404 14.19 -3.66 13.96
C ILE A 404 15.55 -2.98 13.80
N ASN A 405 15.84 -2.48 12.60
CA ASN A 405 17.06 -1.73 12.33
C ASN A 405 17.15 -0.49 13.23
N ARG A 406 16.06 0.28 13.35
CA ARG A 406 16.00 1.47 14.21
C ARG A 406 15.92 1.17 15.71
N LEU A 407 15.56 -0.06 16.10
CA LEU A 407 15.78 -0.57 17.46
C LEU A 407 17.25 -0.89 17.76
N GLY A 408 18.12 -0.82 16.76
CA GLY A 408 19.54 -1.08 16.89
C GLY A 408 19.90 -2.56 16.72
N TYR A 409 19.17 -3.28 15.87
CA TYR A 409 19.50 -4.66 15.46
C TYR A 409 19.70 -4.73 13.93
N PRO A 410 20.68 -4.00 13.36
CA PRO A 410 20.91 -3.95 11.93
C PRO A 410 21.22 -5.32 11.31
N GLN A 411 21.88 -6.24 12.02
CA GLN A 411 22.17 -7.57 11.49
C GLN A 411 20.87 -8.36 11.31
N LEU A 412 19.98 -8.34 12.31
CA LEU A 412 18.66 -8.98 12.22
C LEU A 412 17.81 -8.38 11.09
N ALA A 413 17.82 -7.06 10.96
CA ALA A 413 17.13 -6.38 9.86
C ALA A 413 17.70 -6.78 8.48
N PHE A 414 19.02 -6.84 8.35
CA PHE A 414 19.68 -7.25 7.11
C PHE A 414 19.39 -8.71 6.74
N ALA A 415 19.27 -9.60 7.74
CA ALA A 415 18.93 -10.99 7.53
C ALA A 415 17.56 -11.19 6.88
N VAL A 416 16.59 -10.26 7.05
CA VAL A 416 15.30 -10.28 6.36
C VAL A 416 15.48 -10.23 4.84
N MET A 417 16.42 -9.42 4.35
CA MET A 417 16.70 -9.30 2.91
C MET A 417 17.59 -10.42 2.41
N LYS A 418 18.61 -10.80 3.21
CA LYS A 418 19.69 -11.69 2.80
C LYS A 418 19.36 -13.18 2.95
N ASN A 419 18.94 -13.59 4.14
CA ASN A 419 18.83 -15.00 4.51
C ASN A 419 17.37 -15.48 4.55
N GLY A 420 16.44 -14.57 4.82
CA GLY A 420 15.10 -14.91 5.29
C GLY A 420 15.13 -15.30 6.76
N LEU A 421 14.08 -14.95 7.51
CA LEU A 421 14.00 -15.25 8.94
C LEU A 421 13.42 -16.64 9.15
N LYS A 422 14.24 -17.55 9.67
CA LYS A 422 13.96 -18.98 9.89
C LYS A 422 14.88 -19.52 10.97
N LEU A 423 14.63 -20.74 11.45
CA LEU A 423 15.40 -21.35 12.54
C LEU A 423 16.91 -21.36 12.29
N GLU A 424 17.32 -21.71 11.07
CA GLU A 424 18.73 -21.71 10.66
C GLU A 424 19.36 -20.32 10.77
N THR A 425 18.68 -19.29 10.25
CA THR A 425 19.13 -17.90 10.31
C THR A 425 19.26 -17.44 11.76
N MET A 426 18.29 -17.76 12.62
CA MET A 426 18.34 -17.38 14.05
C MET A 426 19.54 -17.98 14.80
N SER A 427 20.19 -19.00 14.24
CA SER A 427 21.36 -19.67 14.82
C SER A 427 22.70 -19.07 14.34
N LEU A 428 22.69 -18.08 13.45
CA LEU A 428 23.91 -17.48 12.92
C LEU A 428 24.71 -16.72 14.00
N PRO A 429 26.04 -16.91 14.11
CA PRO A 429 26.82 -16.35 15.22
C PRO A 429 26.73 -14.83 15.37
N HIS A 430 26.70 -14.07 14.26
CA HIS A 430 26.62 -12.61 14.30
C HIS A 430 25.25 -12.10 14.77
N LEU A 431 24.16 -12.81 14.43
CA LEU A 431 22.82 -12.51 14.93
C LEU A 431 22.70 -12.85 16.42
N VAL A 432 23.17 -14.03 16.83
CA VAL A 432 23.21 -14.42 18.23
C VAL A 432 24.04 -13.42 19.04
N ALA A 433 25.19 -12.97 18.53
CA ALA A 433 26.02 -11.98 19.20
C ALA A 433 25.32 -10.61 19.33
N GLU A 434 24.66 -10.12 18.27
CA GLU A 434 23.90 -8.87 18.31
C GLU A 434 22.76 -8.93 19.34
N MET A 435 22.03 -10.05 19.37
CA MET A 435 20.90 -10.24 20.27
C MET A 435 21.32 -10.53 21.72
N ALA A 436 22.49 -11.14 21.94
CA ALA A 436 23.05 -11.41 23.26
C ALA A 436 23.80 -10.22 23.88
N ALA A 437 24.17 -9.21 23.09
CA ALA A 437 24.85 -8.00 23.56
C ALA A 437 23.96 -7.10 24.46
N VAL A 438 22.70 -7.47 24.65
CA VAL A 438 21.75 -6.84 25.56
C VAL A 438 21.52 -7.81 26.71
N ASP A 439 21.79 -7.41 27.96
CA ASP A 439 21.58 -8.19 29.21
C ASP A 439 20.09 -8.53 29.49
N SER A 440 19.23 -8.51 28.46
CA SER A 440 17.77 -8.63 28.52
C SER A 440 17.30 -9.91 27.84
N VAL A 441 16.13 -10.39 28.27
CA VAL A 441 15.39 -11.43 27.54
C VAL A 441 15.11 -10.92 26.13
N ILE A 442 15.54 -11.66 25.11
CA ILE A 442 15.24 -11.38 23.70
C ILE A 442 13.71 -11.25 23.55
N PRO A 443 13.19 -10.11 23.04
CA PRO A 443 11.77 -9.95 22.84
C PRO A 443 11.21 -11.04 21.92
N SER A 444 10.02 -11.56 22.22
CA SER A 444 9.40 -12.65 21.45
C SER A 444 9.22 -12.30 19.97
N PHE A 445 9.01 -11.02 19.67
CA PHE A 445 8.85 -10.53 18.30
C PHE A 445 10.12 -10.58 17.44
N MET A 446 11.27 -10.98 18.01
CA MET A 446 12.52 -11.20 17.28
C MET A 446 12.82 -12.68 17.03
N SER A 447 11.92 -13.61 17.41
CA SER A 447 12.17 -15.04 17.38
C SER A 447 11.45 -15.76 16.23
N PHE A 448 12.20 -16.21 15.22
CA PHE A 448 11.66 -16.89 14.04
C PHE A 448 12.04 -18.38 14.00
N THR A 449 11.78 -19.08 15.11
CA THR A 449 12.22 -20.48 15.32
C THR A 449 11.14 -21.53 15.04
N TYR A 450 9.93 -21.11 14.70
CA TYR A 450 8.83 -22.03 14.36
C TYR A 450 9.00 -22.61 12.96
N ALA A 451 8.65 -23.89 12.79
CA ALA A 451 8.90 -24.65 11.55
C ALA A 451 8.21 -24.07 10.30
N PHE A 452 7.10 -23.33 10.43
CA PHE A 452 6.46 -22.72 9.25
C PHE A 452 7.34 -21.63 8.61
N PHE A 453 8.32 -21.08 9.35
CA PHE A 453 9.30 -20.14 8.82
C PHE A 453 10.39 -20.81 7.98
N ASP A 454 10.51 -22.15 7.95
CA ASP A 454 11.62 -22.82 7.26
C ASP A 454 11.66 -22.51 5.75
N ASN A 455 10.51 -22.15 5.16
CA ASN A 455 10.39 -21.74 3.76
C ASN A 455 10.57 -20.22 3.52
N ASN A 456 10.77 -19.43 4.56
CA ASN A 456 10.91 -17.99 4.47
C ASN A 456 12.27 -17.62 3.88
N ALA A 457 12.26 -17.06 2.67
CA ALA A 457 13.45 -16.61 1.95
C ALA A 457 13.74 -15.13 2.19
N GLY A 458 14.99 -14.73 1.93
CA GLY A 458 15.35 -13.32 1.88
C GLY A 458 14.72 -12.64 0.65
N THR A 459 14.20 -11.43 0.78
CA THR A 459 13.59 -10.72 -0.37
C THR A 459 14.55 -10.58 -1.54
N ARG A 460 15.83 -10.34 -1.27
CA ARG A 460 16.88 -10.17 -2.29
C ARG A 460 17.14 -11.47 -3.08
N MET A 461 16.88 -12.64 -2.47
CA MET A 461 17.02 -13.94 -3.13
C MET A 461 16.07 -14.10 -4.33
N ARG A 462 14.95 -13.35 -4.35
CA ARG A 462 13.96 -13.41 -5.43
C ARG A 462 14.50 -12.98 -6.78
N GLY A 463 15.48 -12.08 -6.81
CA GLY A 463 16.08 -11.61 -8.05
C GLY A 463 17.56 -11.92 -8.18
N SER A 464 18.25 -12.16 -7.06
CA SER A 464 19.71 -12.33 -7.02
C SER A 464 20.16 -13.72 -6.56
N ARG A 465 19.21 -14.64 -6.29
CA ARG A 465 19.39 -16.05 -5.94
C ARG A 465 20.17 -16.32 -4.65
N ASN A 466 21.40 -16.82 -4.71
CA ASN A 466 22.12 -17.41 -3.57
C ASN A 466 22.78 -16.36 -2.67
N VAL A 467 22.17 -15.18 -2.51
CA VAL A 467 22.75 -14.07 -1.73
C VAL A 467 22.92 -14.40 -0.24
N HIS A 468 22.24 -15.43 0.27
CA HIS A 468 22.45 -15.95 1.62
C HIS A 468 23.83 -16.62 1.80
N GLU A 469 24.45 -17.08 0.71
CA GLU A 469 25.81 -17.67 0.66
C GLU A 469 26.87 -16.65 0.19
N ASP A 470 26.46 -15.42 -0.14
CA ASP A 470 27.37 -14.38 -0.62
C ASP A 470 28.12 -13.74 0.54
N GLU A 471 29.43 -13.92 0.59
CA GLU A 471 30.32 -13.32 1.58
C GLU A 471 31.03 -12.06 1.05
N THR A 472 30.65 -11.58 -0.14
CA THR A 472 31.43 -10.60 -0.91
C THR A 472 30.67 -9.36 -1.34
N TYR A 473 29.49 -9.48 -1.97
CA TYR A 473 28.82 -8.33 -2.61
C TYR A 473 27.67 -7.78 -1.76
N PHE A 474 26.81 -8.66 -1.25
CA PHE A 474 25.66 -8.29 -0.41
C PHE A 474 25.94 -8.60 1.06
N ILE A 475 26.84 -7.81 1.65
CA ILE A 475 27.25 -7.90 3.05
C ILE A 475 27.15 -6.53 3.72
N ILE A 476 27.04 -6.51 5.06
CA ILE A 476 27.35 -5.31 5.83
C ILE A 476 28.88 -5.20 5.86
N PRO A 477 29.47 -4.10 5.35
CA PRO A 477 30.92 -4.01 5.23
C PRO A 477 31.58 -3.72 6.60
N ASP A 478 32.77 -4.28 6.80
CA ASP A 478 33.59 -4.07 8.02
C ASP A 478 34.12 -2.62 8.16
N SER A 479 33.97 -1.82 7.11
CA SER A 479 34.18 -0.37 7.11
C SER A 479 33.10 0.30 6.26
N ILE A 480 32.30 1.18 6.86
CA ILE A 480 31.32 1.99 6.14
C ILE A 480 31.94 3.38 5.95
N THR A 481 32.31 3.71 4.71
CA THR A 481 32.61 5.11 4.37
C THR A 481 31.28 5.81 4.14
N LEU A 482 30.79 6.54 5.15
CA LEU A 482 29.67 7.44 4.95
C LEU A 482 30.05 8.44 3.85
N VAL A 483 29.31 8.45 2.74
CA VAL A 483 29.50 9.45 1.70
C VAL A 483 28.83 10.75 2.18
N GLN A 484 29.51 11.48 3.06
CA GLN A 484 29.32 12.92 3.19
C GLN A 484 30.48 13.60 2.46
N GLN A 485 30.18 14.18 1.29
CA GLN A 485 31.04 15.16 0.61
C GLN A 485 32.48 14.70 0.26
N GLY A 486 32.64 13.68 -0.59
CA GLY A 486 33.77 13.62 -1.52
C GLY A 486 35.18 13.41 -0.96
N TYR A 487 35.36 12.93 0.27
CA TYR A 487 36.68 12.52 0.78
C TYR A 487 36.69 11.05 1.23
N VAL A 488 37.56 10.25 0.61
CA VAL A 488 37.79 8.85 1.01
C VAL A 488 38.76 8.84 2.20
N ASN A 489 38.24 8.61 3.40
CA ASN A 489 39.05 8.19 4.54
C ASN A 489 39.00 6.67 4.64
N TYR A 490 40.15 6.01 4.51
CA TYR A 490 40.31 4.62 4.91
C TYR A 490 40.46 4.58 6.44
N GLY A 491 39.41 4.28 7.20
CA GLY A 491 39.53 4.25 8.66
C GLY A 491 38.32 3.77 9.46
N THR A 492 38.63 2.93 10.45
CA THR A 492 37.81 2.46 11.60
C THR A 492 36.56 1.62 11.29
N ALA A 493 36.31 0.62 12.15
CA ALA A 493 35.07 -0.16 12.12
C ALA A 493 33.86 0.79 12.27
N PRO A 494 32.76 0.57 11.54
CA PRO A 494 31.60 1.45 11.58
C PRO A 494 31.04 1.56 12.99
N SER A 495 30.58 2.76 13.36
CA SER A 495 29.78 2.89 14.57
C SER A 495 28.46 2.13 14.38
N LYS A 496 27.80 1.77 15.48
CA LYS A 496 26.47 1.14 15.42
C LYS A 496 25.48 2.00 14.64
N GLN A 497 25.57 3.34 14.75
CA GLN A 497 24.72 4.26 14.01
C GLN A 497 25.02 4.21 12.51
N ASP A 498 26.29 4.16 12.11
CA ASP A 498 26.68 4.05 10.68
C ASP A 498 26.12 2.76 10.05
N THR A 499 26.15 1.66 10.80
CA THR A 499 25.55 0.40 10.36
C THR A 499 24.03 0.50 10.24
N ILE A 500 23.36 1.15 11.18
CA ILE A 500 21.91 1.38 11.13
C ILE A 500 21.55 2.20 9.88
N ASP A 501 22.26 3.30 9.62
CA ASP A 501 21.95 4.18 8.49
C ASP A 501 22.25 3.49 7.15
N TYR A 502 23.35 2.71 7.07
CA TYR A 502 23.63 1.86 5.92
C TYR A 502 22.53 0.84 5.66
N VAL A 503 22.12 0.07 6.68
CA VAL A 503 21.05 -0.94 6.51
C VAL A 503 19.72 -0.28 6.16
N GLU A 504 19.42 0.92 6.66
CA GLU A 504 18.22 1.68 6.28
C GLU A 504 18.24 2.05 4.80
N ASP A 505 19.38 2.50 4.27
CA ASP A 505 19.53 2.79 2.84
C ASP A 505 19.40 1.52 1.99
N ILE A 506 20.02 0.41 2.40
CA ILE A 506 19.89 -0.87 1.68
C ILE A 506 18.45 -1.41 1.71
N LEU A 507 17.73 -1.25 2.84
CA LEU A 507 16.31 -1.60 2.94
C LEU A 507 15.47 -0.78 1.96
N LEU A 508 15.75 0.52 1.85
CA LEU A 508 15.06 1.39 0.91
C LEU A 508 15.34 1.03 -0.54
N GLU A 509 16.56 0.61 -0.86
CA GLU A 509 16.92 0.10 -2.18
C GLU A 509 16.20 -1.22 -2.48
N GLU A 510 16.13 -2.13 -1.52
CA GLU A 510 15.41 -3.39 -1.67
C GLU A 510 13.90 -3.17 -1.82
N MET A 511 13.30 -2.23 -1.07
CA MET A 511 11.91 -1.79 -1.28
C MET A 511 11.70 -1.21 -2.69
N ALA A 512 12.68 -0.48 -3.23
CA ALA A 512 12.60 0.06 -4.59
C ALA A 512 12.57 -1.00 -5.69
N MET A 513 13.15 -2.19 -5.44
CA MET A 513 13.16 -3.31 -6.40
C MET A 513 12.01 -4.29 -6.17
N GLU A 514 11.75 -4.65 -4.91
CA GLU A 514 10.72 -5.62 -4.53
C GLU A 514 9.32 -5.02 -4.65
N LEU A 515 9.15 -3.77 -4.24
CA LEU A 515 7.84 -3.08 -4.14
C LEU A 515 7.63 -2.04 -5.24
N ALA A 516 8.48 -2.03 -6.27
CA ALA A 516 8.43 -1.05 -7.34
C ALA A 516 7.02 -0.90 -7.94
N PHE A 517 6.58 0.35 -8.11
CA PHE A 517 5.31 0.69 -8.74
C PHE A 517 4.05 0.28 -7.95
N GLU A 518 4.18 -0.08 -6.67
CA GLU A 518 3.06 -0.49 -5.81
C GLU A 518 2.44 0.66 -5.00
N GLY A 519 2.83 1.93 -5.22
CA GLY A 519 2.14 3.10 -4.67
C GLY A 519 2.63 3.60 -3.31
N ASN A 520 3.70 3.01 -2.76
CA ASN A 520 4.21 3.38 -1.44
C ASN A 520 5.47 4.28 -1.50
N ARG A 521 6.14 4.35 -2.66
CA ARG A 521 7.53 4.84 -2.73
C ARG A 521 7.72 6.26 -2.21
N PHE A 522 6.83 7.19 -2.56
CA PHE A 522 6.93 8.57 -2.09
C PHE A 522 6.79 8.66 -0.57
N HIS A 523 5.86 7.91 0.01
CA HIS A 523 5.62 7.87 1.45
C HIS A 523 6.78 7.21 2.21
N ASP A 524 7.45 6.21 1.62
CA ASP A 524 8.65 5.62 2.19
C ASP A 524 9.81 6.63 2.25
N LEU A 525 10.02 7.40 1.18
CA LEU A 525 11.01 8.50 1.15
C LEU A 525 10.68 9.57 2.20
N MET A 526 9.41 9.96 2.30
CA MET A 526 8.95 10.96 3.29
C MET A 526 9.21 10.47 4.71
N ARG A 527 8.87 9.21 5.02
CA ARG A 527 9.04 8.63 6.36
C ARG A 527 10.49 8.65 6.81
N ILE A 528 11.42 8.28 5.93
CA ILE A 528 12.86 8.28 6.24
C ILE A 528 13.39 9.72 6.37
N ALA A 529 12.98 10.63 5.48
CA ALA A 529 13.37 12.04 5.56
C ALA A 529 12.93 12.68 6.89
N TYR A 530 11.67 12.47 7.32
CA TYR A 530 11.17 12.94 8.61
C TYR A 530 11.97 12.37 9.78
N ARG A 531 12.24 11.07 9.74
CA ARG A 531 12.98 10.37 10.79
C ARG A 531 14.42 10.85 10.93
N ARG A 532 15.10 11.08 9.81
CA ARG A 532 16.47 11.60 9.80
C ARG A 532 16.53 13.10 10.10
N GLY A 533 15.39 13.81 10.01
CA GLY A 533 15.35 15.26 10.06
C GLY A 533 16.08 15.89 8.89
N ASP A 534 16.09 15.20 7.73
CA ASP A 534 16.85 15.57 6.55
C ASP A 534 15.97 15.56 5.30
N ASN A 535 15.54 16.75 4.88
CA ASN A 535 14.72 16.92 3.68
C ASN A 535 15.49 16.62 2.39
N ALA A 536 16.83 16.80 2.40
CA ALA A 536 17.66 16.54 1.23
C ALA A 536 17.58 15.05 0.84
N TYR A 537 17.39 14.16 1.82
CA TYR A 537 17.22 12.73 1.58
C TYR A 537 16.13 12.41 0.55
N LEU A 538 14.97 13.07 0.65
CA LEU A 538 13.86 12.95 -0.31
C LEU A 538 14.13 13.81 -1.56
N ALA A 539 14.53 15.07 -1.37
CA ALA A 539 14.71 16.03 -2.46
C ALA A 539 15.74 15.54 -3.49
N ASP A 540 16.91 15.05 -3.05
CA ASP A 540 17.97 14.51 -3.91
C ASP A 540 17.48 13.34 -4.76
N ARG A 541 16.77 12.39 -4.13
CA ARG A 541 16.29 11.18 -4.80
C ARG A 541 15.21 11.49 -5.83
N VAL A 542 14.25 12.34 -5.47
CA VAL A 542 13.16 12.71 -6.38
C VAL A 542 13.69 13.59 -7.52
N ALA A 543 14.54 14.58 -7.24
CA ALA A 543 15.10 15.47 -8.25
C ALA A 543 15.95 14.73 -9.28
N ALA A 544 16.62 13.64 -8.90
CA ALA A 544 17.49 12.88 -9.80
C ALA A 544 16.77 12.28 -11.03
N LYS A 545 15.44 12.09 -10.99
CA LYS A 545 14.69 11.53 -12.12
C LYS A 545 14.42 12.52 -13.25
N TYR A 546 14.55 13.83 -12.99
CA TYR A 546 14.30 14.88 -13.96
C TYR A 546 15.54 15.18 -14.80
N GLU A 547 15.34 15.89 -15.90
CA GLU A 547 16.43 16.35 -16.75
C GLU A 547 17.38 17.27 -15.99
N ALA A 548 18.67 17.24 -16.32
CA ALA A 548 19.73 17.96 -15.60
C ALA A 548 19.44 19.47 -15.42
N SER A 549 18.71 20.09 -16.36
CA SER A 549 18.30 21.50 -16.29
C SER A 549 17.22 21.80 -15.24
N GLU A 550 16.45 20.80 -14.83
CA GLU A 550 15.31 20.93 -13.91
C GLU A 550 15.65 20.49 -12.48
N GLN A 551 16.67 19.63 -12.31
CA GLN A 551 16.98 18.98 -11.02
C GLN A 551 17.15 19.98 -9.88
N ALA A 552 17.90 21.08 -10.09
CA ALA A 552 18.11 22.09 -9.06
C ALA A 552 16.80 22.75 -8.60
N ALA A 553 15.90 23.06 -9.54
CA ALA A 553 14.63 23.69 -9.21
C ALA A 553 13.70 22.75 -8.43
N ILE A 554 13.63 21.46 -8.83
CA ILE A 554 12.84 20.46 -8.11
C ILE A 554 13.45 20.17 -6.73
N HIS A 555 14.77 20.05 -6.65
CA HIS A 555 15.46 19.87 -5.37
C HIS A 555 15.12 21.01 -4.40
N ASP A 556 15.31 22.26 -4.81
CA ASP A 556 15.07 23.42 -3.95
C ASP A 556 13.59 23.53 -3.53
N MET A 557 12.66 23.15 -4.40
CA MET A 557 11.24 23.06 -4.08
C MET A 557 10.97 22.00 -3.00
N LEU A 558 11.56 20.81 -3.14
CA LEU A 558 11.36 19.70 -2.21
C LEU A 558 12.15 19.82 -0.90
N MET A 559 13.06 20.79 -0.79
CA MET A 559 13.64 21.15 0.52
C MET A 559 12.61 21.75 1.47
N VAL A 560 11.49 22.25 0.97
CA VAL A 560 10.37 22.79 1.75
C VAL A 560 9.30 21.71 1.93
N GLN A 561 9.11 21.23 3.17
CA GLN A 561 8.20 20.12 3.49
C GLN A 561 6.74 20.38 3.10
N ASP A 562 6.28 21.63 3.14
CA ASP A 562 4.90 21.98 2.74
C ASP A 562 4.61 21.59 1.27
N ASN A 563 5.64 21.57 0.41
CA ASN A 563 5.52 21.17 -1.00
C ASN A 563 5.43 19.65 -1.19
N TRP A 564 5.60 18.83 -0.15
CA TRP A 564 5.42 17.38 -0.24
C TRP A 564 3.95 16.99 -0.26
N PHE A 565 3.09 17.89 0.23
CA PHE A 565 1.67 17.68 0.37
C PHE A 565 0.90 18.34 -0.76
N ILE A 566 -0.22 17.73 -1.13
CA ILE A 566 -1.15 18.29 -2.09
C ILE A 566 -1.89 19.46 -1.40
N PRO A 567 -1.91 20.66 -2.01
CA PRO A 567 -2.64 21.79 -1.47
C PRO A 567 -4.11 21.47 -1.19
N GLN A 568 -4.63 21.99 -0.09
CA GLN A 568 -6.05 21.86 0.27
C GLN A 568 -6.73 23.18 -0.04
N GLU A 569 -7.81 23.15 -0.83
CA GLU A 569 -8.72 24.29 -0.98
C GLU A 569 -9.90 24.20 -0.01
#